data_AF-H9FKR4-F1
#
_entry.id   AF-H9FKR4-F1
#
_cell.length_a   1.000
_cell.length_b   1.000
_cell.length_c   1.000
_cell.angle_alpha   90.00
_cell.angle_beta   90.00
_cell.angle_gamma   90.00
#
_symmetry.space_group_name_H-M   'P 1'
#
loop_
_entity.id
_entity.type
_entity.pdbx_description
1 polymer ?
#
loop_
_entity_poly.entity_id
_entity_poly.type
_entity_poly.pdbx_seq_one_letter_code
_entity_poly.pdbx_strand_id
1 'polypeptide(L)'
;LSTDFSSQKGVKGLPLNIQIDTYSYNNRSNKPVHRAYCQIKVFCDKGAERKIRDEERKQSKRKVSDVKVPLLPSHKRLDITVFKPF
;
A
#
# COMPACT_ATOMS: atom_id res chain seq x y z
N LEU A 1 -5.90 -12.81 1.99
CA LEU A 1 -6.35 -11.48 2.49
C LEU A 1 -5.38 -10.99 3.56
N SER A 2 -5.29 -9.68 3.81
CA SER A 2 -4.46 -9.18 4.92
C SER A 2 -4.91 -9.67 6.31
N THR A 3 -6.13 -10.18 6.44
CA THR A 3 -6.70 -10.70 7.69
C THR A 3 -6.51 -12.21 7.90
N ASP A 4 -6.01 -12.96 6.91
CA ASP A 4 -6.00 -14.44 6.98
C ASP A 4 -4.95 -15.00 7.95
N PHE A 5 -4.12 -14.15 8.53
CA PHE A 5 -3.07 -14.53 9.49
C PHE A 5 -3.58 -14.59 10.95
N SER A 6 -4.87 -14.35 11.18
CA SER A 6 -5.53 -14.57 12.47
C SER A 6 -6.99 -14.99 12.26
N SER A 7 -7.46 -15.99 13.00
CA SER A 7 -8.85 -16.44 12.98
C SER A 7 -9.79 -15.57 13.82
N GLN A 8 -9.23 -14.64 14.61
CA GLN A 8 -10.03 -13.75 15.45
C GLN A 8 -10.71 -12.68 14.59
N LYS A 9 -12.04 -12.60 14.69
CA LYS A 9 -12.85 -11.59 14.00
C LYS A 9 -12.53 -10.18 14.54
N GLY A 10 -12.56 -9.19 13.66
CA GLY A 10 -12.40 -7.78 14.03
C GLY A 10 -10.95 -7.32 14.24
N VAL A 11 -9.95 -8.20 14.05
CA VAL A 11 -8.53 -7.82 14.13
C VAL A 11 -8.11 -7.06 12.88
N LYS A 12 -7.25 -6.05 13.05
CA LYS A 12 -6.64 -5.35 11.92
C LYS A 12 -5.73 -6.33 11.17
N GLY A 13 -5.91 -6.44 9.85
CA GLY A 13 -5.06 -7.28 9.01
C GLY A 13 -3.57 -6.92 9.14
N LEU A 14 -2.70 -7.90 8.97
CA LEU A 14 -1.27 -7.74 9.06
C LEU A 14 -0.73 -6.86 7.90
N PRO A 15 0.34 -6.08 8.15
CA PRO A 15 1.06 -5.38 7.09
C PRO A 15 1.77 -6.39 6.20
N LEU A 16 1.64 -6.23 4.89
CA LEU A 16 2.25 -7.11 3.89
C LEU A 16 3.07 -6.26 2.92
N ASN A 17 4.16 -6.85 2.40
CA ASN A 17 5.00 -6.23 1.38
C ASN A 17 5.09 -7.14 0.15
N ILE A 18 5.09 -6.54 -1.04
CA ILE A 18 5.70 -7.17 -2.23
C ILE A 18 7.16 -6.72 -2.25
N GLN A 19 8.08 -7.66 -2.37
CA GLN A 19 9.52 -7.38 -2.46
C GLN A 19 10.04 -7.88 -3.81
N ILE A 20 10.92 -7.09 -4.42
CA ILE A 20 11.64 -7.45 -5.64
C ILE A 20 13.13 -7.45 -5.32
N ASP A 21 13.76 -8.61 -5.54
CA ASP A 21 15.20 -8.80 -5.45
C ASP A 21 15.76 -8.97 -6.86
N THR A 22 16.68 -8.09 -7.27
CA THR A 22 17.36 -8.17 -8.56
C THR A 22 18.76 -8.74 -8.35
N TYR A 23 19.10 -9.77 -9.12
CA TYR A 23 20.40 -10.46 -9.05
C TYR A 23 21.21 -10.20 -10.32
N SER A 24 22.53 -10.18 -10.19
CA SER A 24 23.42 -10.13 -11.36
C SER A 24 23.53 -11.52 -11.98
N TYR A 25 23.39 -11.59 -13.30
CA TYR A 25 23.53 -12.85 -14.04
C TYR A 25 24.96 -13.41 -13.97
N ASN A 26 25.97 -12.52 -14.06
CA ASN A 26 27.37 -12.91 -14.17
C ASN A 26 28.02 -13.21 -12.81
N ASN A 27 27.43 -12.73 -11.71
CA ASN A 27 27.94 -12.95 -10.38
C ASN A 27 27.10 -14.05 -9.71
N ARG A 28 27.69 -15.24 -9.49
CA ARG A 28 27.03 -16.39 -8.82
C ARG A 28 26.82 -16.18 -7.31
N SER A 29 26.62 -14.93 -6.89
CA SER A 29 26.36 -14.58 -5.50
C SER A 29 24.89 -14.81 -5.16
N ASN A 30 24.64 -15.36 -3.98
CA ASN A 30 23.29 -15.46 -3.42
C ASN A 30 22.78 -14.12 -2.84
N LYS A 31 23.49 -13.00 -3.08
CA LYS A 31 23.08 -11.66 -2.62
C LYS A 31 22.53 -10.85 -3.80
N PRO A 32 21.36 -10.21 -3.64
CA PRO A 32 20.83 -9.33 -4.68
C PRO A 32 21.69 -8.07 -4.82
N VAL A 33 21.77 -7.55 -6.03
CA VAL A 33 22.43 -6.26 -6.34
C VAL A 33 21.52 -5.06 -6.08
N HIS A 34 20.22 -5.29 -6.06
CA HIS A 34 19.22 -4.28 -5.73
C HIS A 34 18.02 -4.96 -5.09
N ARG A 35 17.43 -4.29 -4.10
CA ARG A 35 16.21 -4.74 -3.42
C ARG A 35 15.27 -3.56 -3.27
N ALA A 36 14.00 -3.77 -3.58
CA ALA A 36 12.97 -2.77 -3.35
C ALA A 36 11.66 -3.42 -2.87
N TYR A 37 10.80 -2.65 -2.22
CA TYR A 37 9.54 -3.14 -1.67
C TYR A 37 8.38 -2.15 -1.87
N CYS A 38 7.16 -2.68 -1.82
CA CYS A 38 5.94 -1.92 -1.79
C CYS A 38 5.00 -2.48 -0.73
N GLN A 39 4.44 -1.62 0.12
CA GLN A 39 3.43 -2.02 1.10
C GLN A 39 2.10 -2.27 0.40
N ILE A 40 1.48 -3.41 0.70
CA ILE A 40 0.19 -3.80 0.13
C ILE A 40 -0.84 -4.13 1.21
N LYS A 41 -2.10 -4.03 0.84
CA LYS A 41 -3.22 -4.57 1.61
C LYS A 41 -4.14 -5.31 0.67
N VAL A 42 -4.42 -6.57 0.99
CA VAL A 42 -5.22 -7.46 0.15
C VAL A 42 -6.64 -7.52 0.68
N PHE A 43 -7.60 -7.19 -0.18
CA PHE A 43 -9.02 -7.18 0.12
C PHE A 43 -9.73 -8.28 -0.66
N CYS A 44 -10.87 -8.75 -0.15
CA CYS A 44 -11.78 -9.61 -0.90
C CYS A 44 -12.64 -8.77 -1.85
N ASP A 45 -13.06 -9.38 -2.96
CA ASP A 45 -13.94 -8.77 -3.96
C ASP A 45 -13.46 -7.37 -4.37
N LYS A 46 -14.40 -6.43 -4.55
CA LYS A 46 -14.13 -4.99 -4.79
C LYS A 46 -13.81 -4.20 -3.51
N GLY A 47 -13.15 -4.84 -2.54
CA GLY A 47 -12.91 -4.25 -1.22
C GLY A 47 -11.91 -3.09 -1.25
N ALA A 48 -10.94 -3.12 -2.17
CA ALA A 48 -9.97 -2.03 -2.35
C ALA A 48 -10.66 -0.75 -2.85
N GLU A 49 -11.52 -0.88 -3.86
CA GLU A 49 -12.27 0.24 -4.45
C GLU A 49 -13.32 0.80 -3.48
N ARG A 50 -13.94 -0.06 -2.66
CA ARG A 50 -14.78 0.41 -1.54
C ARG A 50 -13.95 1.24 -0.56
N LYS A 51 -12.78 0.75 -0.16
CA LYS A 51 -11.91 1.46 0.80
C LYS A 51 -11.45 2.82 0.28
N ILE A 52 -11.03 2.91 -0.99
CA ILE A 52 -10.63 4.18 -1.62
C ILE A 52 -11.80 5.18 -1.57
N ARG A 53 -12.99 4.77 -2.02
CA ARG A 53 -14.19 5.63 -2.01
C ARG A 53 -14.56 6.11 -0.61
N ASP A 54 -14.44 5.26 0.41
CA ASP A 54 -14.77 5.62 1.79
C ASP A 54 -13.76 6.62 2.38
N GLU A 55 -12.47 6.46 2.09
CA GLU A 55 -11.44 7.44 2.48
C GLU A 55 -11.64 8.79 1.77
N GLU A 56 -11.97 8.79 0.47
CA GLU A 56 -12.29 10.01 -0.29
C GLU A 56 -13.51 10.74 0.29
N ARG A 57 -14.59 10.02 0.62
CA ARG A 57 -15.80 10.58 1.27
C ARG A 57 -15.49 11.13 2.67
N LYS A 58 -14.58 10.51 3.42
CA LYS A 58 -14.18 10.99 4.75
C LYS A 58 -13.32 12.25 4.65
N GLN A 59 -12.45 12.32 3.65
CA GLN A 59 -11.63 13.51 3.40
C GLN A 59 -12.49 14.69 2.93
N SER A 60 -13.49 14.48 2.06
CA SER A 60 -14.36 15.56 1.59
C SER A 60 -15.16 16.21 2.73
N LYS A 61 -15.64 15.43 3.69
CA LYS A 61 -16.33 15.96 4.90
C LYS A 61 -15.42 16.81 5.78
N ARG A 62 -14.12 16.49 5.86
CA ARG A 62 -13.13 17.26 6.64
C ARG A 62 -12.73 18.57 5.99
N LYS A 63 -12.84 18.69 4.67
CA LYS A 63 -12.54 19.94 3.95
C LYS A 63 -13.55 21.07 4.20
N VAL A 64 -14.71 20.76 4.80
CA VAL A 64 -15.76 21.73 5.14
C VAL A 64 -15.49 22.41 6.49
N SER A 65 -14.57 21.86 7.30
CA SER A 65 -14.09 22.46 8.55
C SER A 65 -12.65 22.96 8.35
N ASP A 66 -12.45 24.26 8.47
CA ASP A 66 -11.20 25.01 8.24
C ASP A 66 -9.88 24.37 8.70
N VAL A 67 -8.78 24.85 8.10
CA VAL A 67 -7.33 24.68 8.37
C VAL A 67 -6.56 23.90 7.30
N LYS A 68 -5.67 24.65 6.65
CA LYS A 68 -4.60 24.24 5.71
C LYS A 68 -3.61 23.26 6.37
N VAL A 69 -4.00 22.00 6.54
CA VAL A 69 -3.03 20.91 6.73
C VAL A 69 -2.40 20.63 5.35
N PRO A 70 -1.07 20.42 5.23
CA PRO A 70 -0.45 20.05 3.97
C PRO A 70 -1.19 18.83 3.42
N LEU A 71 -1.98 19.06 2.37
CA LEU A 71 -2.62 17.97 1.65
C LEU A 71 -1.49 17.13 1.09
N LEU A 72 -1.30 15.92 1.63
CA LEU A 72 -0.77 14.86 0.81
C LEU A 72 -1.58 14.90 -0.49
N PRO A 73 -0.92 14.91 -1.66
CA PRO A 73 -1.59 15.14 -2.93
C PRO A 73 -2.85 14.29 -2.98
N SER A 74 -3.99 14.94 -3.19
CA SER A 74 -5.20 14.28 -3.67
C SER A 74 -4.75 13.22 -4.67
N HIS A 75 -5.15 11.96 -4.46
CA HIS A 75 -4.84 10.81 -5.29
C HIS A 75 -5.39 10.99 -6.72
N LYS A 76 -4.98 12.07 -7.41
CA LYS A 76 -5.05 12.19 -8.85
C LYS A 76 -4.23 11.01 -9.36
N ARG A 77 -4.96 9.95 -9.72
CA ARG A 77 -4.50 8.68 -10.32
C ARG A 77 -3.03 8.69 -10.69
N LEU A 78 -2.21 8.26 -9.74
CA LEU A 78 -1.06 7.48 -10.10
C LEU A 78 -1.54 6.04 -9.91
N ASP A 79 -2.08 5.44 -10.97
CA ASP A 79 -2.36 3.99 -11.02
C ASP A 79 -1.03 3.17 -10.97
N ILE A 80 0.08 3.85 -10.67
CA ILE A 80 1.44 3.36 -10.59
C ILE A 80 1.94 3.68 -9.18
N THR A 81 2.34 2.64 -8.44
CA THR A 81 3.08 2.78 -7.19
C THR A 81 4.51 2.36 -7.43
N VAL A 82 5.46 3.27 -7.19
CA VAL A 82 6.89 2.98 -7.33
C VAL A 82 7.39 2.26 -6.09
N PHE A 83 8.12 1.16 -6.28
CA PHE A 83 8.72 0.41 -5.19
C PHE A 83 9.83 1.24 -4.55
N LYS A 84 9.88 1.23 -3.22
CA LYS A 84 10.92 1.92 -2.44
C LYS A 84 12.17 1.04 -2.40
N PRO A 85 13.34 1.53 -2.85
CA PRO A 85 14.59 0.80 -2.65
C PRO A 85 14.86 0.64 -1.15
N PHE A 86 15.52 -0.46 -0.79
CA PHE A 86 16.08 -0.66 0.55
C PHE A 86 17.29 0.24 0.80
#